data_AF-A0A7L5APN2-F1
#
_entry.id   AF-A0A7L5APN2-F1
#
_cell.length_a   1.000
_cell.length_b   1.000
_cell.length_c   1.000
_cell.angle_alpha   90.00
_cell.angle_beta   90.00
_cell.angle_gamma   90.00
#
_symmetry.space_group_name_H-M   'P 1'
#
loop_
_entity.id
_entity.type
_entity.pdbx_description
1 polymer ?
#
loop_
_entity_poly.entity_id
_entity_poly.type
_entity_poly.pdbx_seq_one_letter_code
_entity_poly.pdbx_strand_id
1 'polypeptide(L)'
;MLCASTDGAACSAHGAGHALSAIHSRLASATPSKWRDGVAGVTTIDGWIPIELLETDAAVDHTVWVWNHNLDLVAPGEPVALHSVYTALAVGQARFNVLIAASLG
;
A
#
# COMPACT_ATOMS: atom_id res chain seq x y z
N MET A 1 -3.41 10.02 -13.53
CA MET A 1 -3.36 11.40 -12.99
C MET A 1 -1.92 11.70 -12.67
N LEU A 2 -1.25 12.55 -13.45
CA LEU A 2 0.18 12.82 -13.35
C LEU A 2 0.44 13.92 -12.31
N CYS A 3 1.30 13.65 -11.33
CA CYS A 3 1.79 14.65 -10.39
C CYS A 3 3.05 15.33 -10.97
N ALA A 4 3.18 16.64 -10.78
CA ALA A 4 4.20 17.49 -11.44
C ALA A 4 5.61 17.43 -10.82
N SER A 5 5.99 16.32 -10.20
CA SER A 5 7.29 16.17 -9.53
C SER A 5 8.10 15.09 -10.23
N THR A 6 8.85 15.50 -11.26
CA THR A 6 9.63 14.62 -12.15
C THR A 6 10.93 14.10 -11.56
N ASP A 7 11.40 14.62 -10.42
CA ASP A 7 12.82 14.47 -10.06
C ASP A 7 13.05 13.95 -8.63
N GLY A 8 12.38 12.89 -8.17
CA GLY A 8 12.71 12.21 -6.90
C GLY A 8 12.79 13.11 -5.65
N ALA A 9 12.38 14.36 -5.77
CA ALA A 9 12.52 15.41 -4.79
C ALA A 9 11.30 15.32 -3.91
N ALA A 10 11.54 14.81 -2.69
CA ALA A 10 10.64 14.75 -1.54
C ALA A 10 9.22 15.23 -1.85
N CYS A 11 8.35 14.29 -2.21
CA CYS A 11 6.95 14.60 -2.40
C CYS A 11 6.42 15.25 -1.11
N SER A 12 6.06 16.54 -1.18
CA SER A 12 5.55 17.32 -0.05
C SER A 12 4.08 17.03 0.25
N ALA A 13 3.43 16.23 -0.59
CA ALA A 13 2.11 15.69 -0.34
C ALA A 13 2.22 14.54 0.67
N HIS A 14 1.37 14.60 1.70
CA HIS A 14 1.30 13.59 2.75
C HIS A 14 0.02 12.73 2.64
N GLY A 15 -0.66 12.80 1.49
CA GLY A 15 -1.84 11.98 1.18
C GLY A 15 -1.47 10.53 0.90
N ALA A 16 -2.49 9.66 0.90
CA ALA A 16 -2.36 8.26 0.51
C ALA A 16 -1.64 8.14 -0.85
N GLY A 17 -0.61 7.29 -0.94
CA GLY A 17 0.23 7.14 -2.14
C GLY A 17 1.52 7.99 -2.16
N HIS A 18 1.78 8.76 -1.10
CA HIS A 18 2.98 9.62 -0.97
C HIS A 18 3.87 9.25 0.23
N ALA A 19 4.64 10.20 0.77
CA ALA A 19 5.50 9.96 1.93
C ALA A 19 4.67 9.62 3.18
N LEU A 20 5.14 8.64 3.97
CA LEU A 20 4.54 8.28 5.25
C LEU A 20 5.06 9.22 6.35
N SER A 21 4.17 9.99 6.99
CA SER A 21 4.58 10.87 8.10
C SER A 21 4.88 10.07 9.38
N ALA A 22 5.72 10.63 10.26
CA ALA A 22 6.10 9.96 11.52
C ALA A 22 4.89 9.69 12.44
N ILE A 23 3.90 10.61 12.48
CA ILE A 23 2.68 10.40 13.25
C ILE A 23 1.84 9.27 12.64
N HIS A 24 1.76 9.21 11.31
CA HIS A 24 1.01 8.16 10.61
C HIS A 24 1.59 6.77 10.91
N SER A 25 2.91 6.64 10.83
CA SER A 25 3.62 5.42 11.21
C SER A 25 3.36 5.01 12.67
N ARG A 26 3.39 5.97 13.61
CA ARG A 26 3.09 5.68 15.03
C ARG A 26 1.66 5.19 15.23
N LEU A 27 0.68 5.78 14.55
CA LEU A 27 -0.72 5.36 14.64
C LEU A 27 -0.88 3.93 14.13
N ALA A 28 -0.34 3.61 12.94
CA ALA A 28 -0.39 2.26 12.38
C ALA A 28 0.29 1.20 13.27
N SER A 29 1.39 1.57 13.94
CA SER A 29 2.07 0.69 14.91
C SER A 29 1.27 0.53 16.22
N ALA A 30 0.50 1.54 16.63
CA ALA A 30 -0.31 1.50 17.84
C ALA A 30 -1.62 0.69 17.68
N THR A 31 -2.02 0.37 16.44
CA THR A 31 -3.22 -0.42 16.13
C THR A 31 -2.87 -1.74 15.43
N PRO A 32 -2.13 -2.66 16.09
CA PRO A 32 -1.61 -3.87 15.46
C PRO A 32 -2.73 -4.81 14.94
N SER A 33 -3.91 -4.79 15.55
CA SER A 33 -5.06 -5.63 15.14
C SER A 33 -5.72 -5.19 13.83
N LYS A 34 -5.23 -4.12 13.20
CA LYS A 34 -5.77 -3.58 11.94
C LYS A 34 -4.90 -3.87 10.72
N TRP A 35 -3.76 -4.54 10.92
CA TRP A 35 -2.98 -5.09 9.81
C TRP A 35 -3.65 -6.35 9.28
N ARG A 36 -3.68 -6.46 7.95
CA ARG A 36 -4.21 -7.62 7.22
C ARG A 36 -3.08 -8.14 6.35
N ASP A 37 -2.72 -9.41 6.53
CA ASP A 37 -1.64 -10.02 5.77
C ASP A 37 -2.07 -10.35 4.35
N GLY A 38 -1.14 -10.26 3.41
CA GLY A 38 -1.38 -10.48 2.00
C GLY A 38 -0.10 -10.80 1.23
N VAL A 39 -0.28 -11.08 -0.05
CA VAL A 39 0.81 -11.30 -1.01
C VAL A 39 0.66 -10.30 -2.15
N ALA A 40 1.76 -9.64 -2.50
CA ALA A 40 1.78 -8.73 -3.64
C ALA A 40 1.72 -9.50 -4.96
N GLY A 41 0.86 -9.10 -5.88
CA GLY A 41 0.82 -9.62 -7.24
C GLY A 41 1.66 -8.79 -8.20
N VAL A 42 1.41 -8.96 -9.50
CA VAL A 42 2.14 -8.25 -10.55
C VAL A 42 1.62 -6.83 -10.69
N THR A 43 2.51 -5.85 -10.61
CA THR A 43 2.21 -4.43 -10.81
C THR A 43 1.62 -4.20 -12.20
N THR A 44 0.52 -3.46 -12.29
CA THR A 44 -0.09 -3.06 -13.55
C THR A 44 0.76 -2.01 -14.27
N ILE A 45 0.45 -1.78 -15.55
CA ILE A 45 1.10 -0.72 -16.34
C ILE A 45 0.92 0.68 -15.73
N ASP A 46 -0.18 0.89 -14.98
CA ASP A 46 -0.49 2.14 -14.29
C ASP A 46 0.11 2.24 -12.88
N GLY A 47 0.93 1.25 -12.49
CA GLY A 47 1.65 1.22 -11.21
C GLY A 47 0.83 0.72 -10.02
N TRP A 48 -0.36 0.15 -10.24
CA TRP A 48 -1.15 -0.46 -9.17
C TRP A 48 -0.65 -1.85 -8.86
N ILE A 49 -0.56 -2.19 -7.59
CA ILE A 49 -0.18 -3.52 -7.13
C ILE A 49 -1.42 -4.19 -6.53
N PRO A 50 -1.87 -5.34 -7.05
CA PRO A 50 -2.90 -6.11 -6.39
C PRO A 50 -2.29 -6.78 -5.16
N ILE A 51 -2.96 -6.68 -4.01
CA ILE A 51 -2.64 -7.43 -2.81
C ILE A 51 -3.71 -8.48 -2.62
N GLU A 52 -3.32 -9.74 -2.72
CA GLU A 52 -4.18 -10.87 -2.38
C GLU A 52 -4.13 -11.08 -0.87
N LEU A 53 -5.23 -10.76 -0.19
CA LEU A 53 -5.29 -10.85 1.26
C LEU A 53 -5.52 -12.29 1.73
N LEU A 54 -4.86 -12.67 2.82
CA LEU A 54 -4.86 -14.05 3.33
C LEU A 54 -6.06 -14.40 4.22
N GLU A 55 -7.03 -13.49 4.37
CA GLU A 55 -8.20 -13.72 5.20
C GLU A 55 -9.06 -14.87 4.64
N THR A 56 -9.60 -15.70 5.53
CA THR A 56 -10.25 -16.97 5.17
C THR A 56 -11.73 -16.85 4.79
N ASP A 57 -12.28 -15.64 4.69
CA ASP A 57 -13.70 -15.46 4.36
C ASP A 57 -13.94 -15.51 2.84
N ALA A 58 -14.10 -16.73 2.33
CA ALA A 58 -14.18 -17.08 0.90
C ALA A 58 -15.34 -16.41 0.11
N ALA A 59 -16.16 -15.59 0.75
CA ALA A 59 -17.30 -14.90 0.12
C ALA A 59 -16.96 -13.51 -0.45
N VAL A 60 -15.74 -12.99 -0.23
CA VAL A 60 -15.35 -11.64 -0.64
C VAL A 60 -14.15 -11.72 -1.58
N ASP A 61 -14.13 -10.92 -2.65
CA ASP A 61 -12.91 -10.74 -3.44
C ASP A 61 -11.80 -10.23 -2.52
N HIS A 62 -10.78 -11.05 -2.33
CA HIS A 62 -9.68 -10.80 -1.39
C HIS A 62 -8.64 -9.83 -1.96
N THR A 63 -8.82 -9.40 -3.21
CA THR A 63 -7.90 -8.51 -3.88
C THR A 63 -8.18 -7.07 -3.52
N VAL A 64 -7.17 -6.37 -3.02
CA VAL A 64 -7.20 -4.92 -2.87
C VAL A 64 -6.07 -4.30 -3.67
N TRP A 65 -6.34 -3.18 -4.33
CA TRP A 65 -5.36 -2.51 -5.16
C TRP A 65 -4.68 -1.42 -4.36
N VAL A 66 -3.36 -1.44 -4.34
CA VAL A 66 -2.55 -0.41 -3.68
C VAL A 66 -1.68 0.34 -4.68
N TRP A 67 -1.45 1.60 -4.41
CA TRP A 67 -0.60 2.45 -5.24
C TRP A 67 0.22 3.43 -4.41
N ASN A 68 1.45 3.68 -4.82
CA ASN A 68 2.33 4.73 -4.28
C ASN A 68 3.35 5.08 -5.35
N HIS A 69 3.77 6.35 -5.38
CA HIS A 69 4.76 6.86 -6.33
C HIS A 69 6.16 6.21 -6.28
N ASN A 70 6.47 5.48 -5.20
CA ASN A 70 7.79 4.92 -4.89
C ASN A 70 7.68 3.43 -4.48
N LEU A 71 6.63 2.72 -4.93
CA LEU A 71 6.42 1.30 -4.62
C LEU A 71 7.19 0.34 -5.55
N ASP A 72 8.21 0.82 -6.27
CA ASP A 72 9.08 0.00 -7.12
C ASP A 72 9.85 -1.10 -6.36
N LEU A 73 9.77 -1.08 -5.02
CA LEU A 73 10.46 -2.01 -4.13
C LEU A 73 9.66 -3.27 -3.77
N VAL A 74 8.41 -3.40 -4.23
CA VAL A 74 7.57 -4.56 -3.92
C VAL A 74 7.59 -5.53 -5.09
N ALA A 75 8.27 -6.66 -4.89
CA ALA A 75 8.31 -7.73 -5.87
C ALA A 75 7.00 -8.52 -5.86
N PRO A 76 6.55 -9.05 -7.02
CA PRO A 76 5.48 -10.03 -7.05
C PRO A 76 5.84 -11.25 -6.19
N GLY A 77 4.88 -11.73 -5.41
CA GLY A 77 5.05 -12.80 -4.42
C GLY A 77 5.56 -12.33 -3.06
N GLU A 78 5.91 -11.05 -2.89
CA GLU A 78 6.41 -10.53 -1.63
C GLU A 78 5.30 -10.57 -0.55
N PRO A 79 5.59 -11.13 0.64
CA PRO A 79 4.68 -11.05 1.77
C PRO A 79 4.55 -9.60 2.25
N VAL A 80 3.31 -9.16 2.40
CA VAL A 80 2.99 -7.81 2.84
C VAL A 80 1.97 -7.83 3.96
N ALA A 81 1.89 -6.72 4.69
CA ALA A 81 0.74 -6.45 5.55
C ALA A 81 0.15 -5.08 5.18
N LEU A 82 -1.16 -5.01 5.04
CA LEU A 82 -1.89 -3.80 4.73
C LEU A 82 -2.67 -3.31 5.95
N HIS A 83 -2.46 -2.06 6.31
CA HIS A 83 -3.24 -1.36 7.32
C HIS A 83 -4.27 -0.47 6.64
N SER A 84 -5.52 -0.93 6.50
CA SER A 84 -6.55 -0.21 5.73
C SER A 84 -6.97 1.14 6.33
N VAL A 85 -7.04 1.24 7.66
CA VAL A 85 -7.47 2.48 8.36
C VAL A 85 -6.48 3.64 8.19
N TYR A 86 -5.19 3.31 8.20
CA TYR A 86 -4.07 4.24 8.10
C TYR A 86 -3.30 4.04 6.79
N THR A 87 -3.99 3.50 5.79
CA THR A 87 -3.53 3.37 4.41
C THR A 87 -2.03 3.06 4.27
N ALA A 88 -1.53 2.07 5.02
CA ALA A 88 -0.10 1.78 5.12
C ALA A 88 0.20 0.36 4.67
N LEU A 89 1.23 0.18 3.85
CA LEU A 89 1.72 -1.12 3.43
C LEU A 89 3.06 -1.40 4.10
N ALA A 90 3.17 -2.55 4.74
CA ALA A 90 4.39 -3.09 5.28
C ALA A 90 4.98 -4.13 4.34
N VAL A 91 6.29 -4.00 4.07
CA VAL A 91 7.07 -4.94 3.28
C VAL A 91 8.36 -5.18 4.07
N GLY A 92 8.43 -6.32 4.76
CA GLY A 92 9.43 -6.54 5.80
C GLY A 92 9.45 -5.40 6.85
N GLN A 93 10.58 -4.70 6.95
CA GLN A 93 10.76 -3.54 7.86
C GLN A 93 10.34 -2.20 7.24
N ALA A 94 10.15 -2.15 5.91
CA ALA A 94 9.76 -0.92 5.23
C ALA A 94 8.26 -0.64 5.42
N ARG A 95 7.90 0.65 5.39
CA ARG A 95 6.51 1.12 5.51
C ARG A 95 6.24 2.18 4.47
N PHE A 96 5.16 2.00 3.72
CA PHE A 96 4.74 2.89 2.65
C PHE A 96 3.33 3.41 2.93
N ASN A 97 3.04 4.67 2.61
CA ASN A 97 1.67 5.19 2.62
C ASN A 97 1.04 4.93 1.25
N VAL A 98 -0.02 4.15 1.16
CA VAL A 98 -0.57 3.69 -0.12
C VAL A 98 -1.96 4.26 -0.35
N LEU A 99 -2.30 4.56 -1.59
CA LEU A 99 -3.70 4.72 -2.00
C LEU A 99 -4.32 3.33 -2.13
N ILE A 100 -5.55 3.14 -1.64
CA ILE A 100 -6.25 1.86 -1.66
C ILE A 100 -7.51 1.99 -2.53
N ALA A 101 -7.72 1.02 -3.41
CA ALA A 101 -8.94 0.88 -4.21
C ALA A 101 -9.47 -0.56 -4.14
N ALA A 102 -10.80 -0.71 -4.14
CA ALA A 102 -11.45 -2.02 -4.16
C ALA A 102 -11.43 -2.65 -5.57
N SER A 103 -11.41 -1.82 -6.62
CA SER A 103 -11.28 -2.25 -8.00
C SER A 103 -10.60 -1.16 -8.83
N LEU A 104 -9.99 -1.57 -9.94
CA LEU A 104 -9.54 -0.67 -10.99
C LEU A 104 -10.63 -0.68 -12.06
N GLY A 105 -11.30 0.46 -12.25
CA GLY A 105 -12.37 0.62 -13.24
C GLY A 105 -11.87 0.59 -14.68
#